data_AF-A0A6L9Y6B5-F1
#
_entry.id   AF-A0A6L9Y6B5-F1
#
_cell.length_a   1.000
_cell.length_b   1.000
_cell.length_c   1.000
_cell.angle_alpha   90.00
_cell.angle_beta   90.00
_cell.angle_gamma   90.00
#
_symmetry.space_group_name_H-M   'P 1'
#
loop_
_entity.id
_entity.type
_entity.pdbx_description
1 polymer ?
#
loop_
_entity_poly.entity_id
_entity_poly.type
_entity_poly.pdbx_seq_one_letter_code
_entity_poly.pdbx_strand_id
1 'polypeptide(L)'
;MTDSYGSSFVYIYTNQPPQINIPKYGVFGEDYDTIVIELSCRISELEVYNSSKKISYSPIEIYSNDASGYILKQIWKDGSIRFSIDSKFIFQGITTYFSE
;
A
#
# COMPACT_ATOMS: atom_id res chain seq x y z
N MET A 1 -17.67 -13.80 -23.41
CA MET A 1 -16.21 -13.85 -23.17
C MET A 1 -16.03 -13.79 -21.67
N THR A 2 -15.46 -14.81 -21.06
CA THR A 2 -15.03 -14.75 -19.65
C THR A 2 -13.67 -14.08 -19.65
N ASP A 3 -13.66 -12.76 -19.48
CA ASP A 3 -12.42 -12.02 -19.29
C ASP A 3 -11.79 -12.54 -18.00
N SER A 4 -10.71 -13.30 -18.11
CA SER A 4 -9.90 -13.69 -16.96
C SER A 4 -9.12 -12.47 -16.51
N TYR A 5 -9.69 -11.70 -15.59
CA TYR A 5 -8.98 -10.57 -15.01
C TYR A 5 -7.93 -11.07 -14.02
N GLY A 6 -6.74 -10.48 -14.08
CA GLY A 6 -5.68 -10.75 -13.11
C GLY A 6 -6.07 -10.26 -11.71
N SER A 7 -5.62 -10.99 -10.69
CA SER A 7 -5.68 -10.55 -9.29
C SER A 7 -4.30 -10.04 -8.87
N SER A 8 -4.26 -8.93 -8.15
CA SER A 8 -3.04 -8.33 -7.62
C SER A 8 -3.13 -8.21 -6.10
N PHE A 9 -1.97 -8.25 -5.46
CA PHE A 9 -1.83 -7.94 -4.04
C PHE A 9 -0.92 -6.73 -3.89
N VAL A 10 -1.34 -5.79 -3.05
CA VAL A 10 -0.59 -4.61 -2.65
C VAL A 10 -0.31 -4.72 -1.15
N TYR A 11 0.97 -4.60 -0.80
CA TYR A 11 1.46 -4.63 0.57
C TYR A 11 1.94 -3.23 0.92
N ILE A 12 1.26 -2.58 1.87
CA ILE A 12 1.64 -1.25 2.35
C ILE A 12 2.42 -1.41 3.64
N TYR A 13 3.70 -1.04 3.62
CA TYR A 13 4.59 -1.05 4.77
C TYR A 13 4.62 0.36 5.37
N THR A 14 4.41 0.48 6.69
CA THR A 14 4.47 1.78 7.37
C THR A 14 5.03 1.65 8.78
N ASN A 15 5.90 2.60 9.14
CA ASN A 15 6.39 2.83 10.50
C ASN A 15 5.61 3.95 11.21
N GLN A 16 4.45 4.34 10.68
CA GLN A 16 3.58 5.29 11.34
C GLN A 16 2.80 4.59 12.47
N PRO A 17 2.74 5.17 13.67
CA PRO A 17 1.93 4.62 14.75
C PRO A 17 0.45 4.56 14.30
N PRO A 18 -0.25 3.46 14.56
CA PRO A 18 -1.65 3.33 14.16
C PRO A 18 -2.50 4.30 14.96
N GLN A 19 -3.48 4.94 14.32
CA GLN A 19 -4.41 5.86 15.01
C GLN A 19 -5.39 5.14 15.93
N ILE A 20 -5.53 3.83 15.76
CA ILE A 20 -6.35 2.96 16.59
C ILE A 20 -5.45 1.95 17.29
N ASN A 21 -5.79 1.61 18.53
CA ASN A 21 -5.11 0.51 19.21
C ASN A 21 -5.51 -0.82 18.54
N ILE A 22 -4.53 -1.71 18.31
CA ILE A 22 -4.75 -3.03 17.73
C ILE A 22 -4.25 -4.09 18.74
N PRO A 23 -5.04 -4.43 19.78
CA PRO A 23 -4.57 -5.21 20.92
C PRO A 23 -3.94 -6.56 20.57
N LYS A 24 -4.36 -7.16 19.45
CA LYS A 24 -3.83 -8.43 18.94
C LYS A 24 -2.30 -8.40 18.76
N TYR A 25 -1.70 -7.24 18.44
CA TYR A 25 -0.29 -7.11 18.10
C TYR A 25 0.56 -6.48 19.22
N GLY A 26 -0.05 -6.12 20.35
CA GLY A 26 0.65 -5.44 21.44
C GLY A 26 0.78 -3.92 21.24
N VAL A 27 1.82 -3.34 21.84
CA VAL A 27 2.07 -1.89 21.90
C VAL A 27 3.04 -1.47 20.80
N PHE A 28 2.64 -0.48 19.97
CA PHE A 28 3.52 0.09 18.95
C PHE A 28 4.72 0.79 19.60
N GLY A 29 5.94 0.47 19.14
CA GLY A 29 7.21 0.92 19.69
C GLY A 29 7.81 -0.02 20.75
N GLU A 30 7.03 -0.95 21.31
CA GLU A 30 7.50 -1.93 22.31
C GLU A 30 7.44 -3.38 21.80
N ASP A 31 6.38 -3.74 21.09
CA ASP A 31 6.17 -5.09 20.53
C ASP A 31 6.33 -5.14 18.99
N TYR A 32 6.22 -4.00 18.32
CA TYR A 32 6.44 -3.83 16.88
C TYR A 32 6.64 -2.36 16.52
N ASP A 33 7.34 -2.06 15.43
CA ASP A 33 7.51 -0.70 14.90
C ASP A 33 7.05 -0.55 13.44
N THR A 34 6.66 -1.67 12.82
CA THR A 34 6.27 -1.73 11.42
C THR A 34 4.94 -2.47 11.28
N ILE A 35 4.04 -1.90 10.47
CA ILE A 35 2.75 -2.47 10.10
C ILE A 35 2.75 -2.75 8.60
N VAL A 36 2.29 -3.94 8.22
CA VAL A 36 2.02 -4.33 6.83
C VAL A 36 0.52 -4.49 6.66
N ILE A 37 -0.06 -3.71 5.76
CA ILE A 37 -1.47 -3.81 5.37
C ILE A 37 -1.54 -4.54 4.04
N GLU A 38 -2.24 -5.67 4.01
CA GLU A 38 -2.38 -6.53 2.85
C GLU A 38 -3.72 -6.28 2.15
N LEU A 39 -3.66 -5.86 0.88
CA LEU A 39 -4.84 -5.51 0.09
C LEU A 39 -4.86 -6.33 -1.20
N SER A 40 -5.98 -7.00 -1.47
CA SER A 40 -6.26 -7.57 -2.79
C SER A 40 -6.96 -6.53 -3.64
N CYS A 41 -6.53 -6.38 -4.89
CA CYS A 41 -7.14 -5.46 -5.83
C CYS A 41 -6.91 -5.92 -7.27
N ARG A 42 -7.53 -5.19 -8.20
CA ARG A 42 -7.24 -5.31 -9.63
C ARG A 42 -6.56 -4.03 -10.10
N ILE A 43 -5.30 -4.15 -10.49
CA ILE A 43 -4.52 -3.05 -11.06
C ILE A 43 -4.79 -3.03 -12.57
N SER A 44 -5.31 -1.91 -13.07
CA SER A 44 -5.51 -1.70 -14.52
C SER A 44 -4.32 -1.03 -15.19
N GLU A 45 -3.55 -0.25 -14.44
CA GLU A 45 -2.39 0.47 -14.96
C GLU A 45 -1.31 0.56 -13.88
N LEU A 46 -0.05 0.43 -14.32
CA LEU A 46 1.14 0.58 -13.50
C LEU A 46 2.13 1.50 -14.20
N GLU A 47 2.55 2.55 -13.51
CA GLU A 47 3.63 3.43 -13.92
C GLU A 47 4.73 3.44 -12.86
N VAL A 48 5.97 3.21 -13.29
CA VAL A 48 7.16 3.32 -12.45
C VAL A 48 8.14 4.26 -13.13
N TYR A 49 8.57 5.28 -12.41
CA TYR A 49 9.54 6.24 -12.89
C TYR A 49 10.73 6.31 -11.92
N ASN A 50 11.94 6.06 -12.46
CA ASN A 50 13.23 6.20 -11.78
C ASN A 50 13.30 5.49 -10.41
N SER A 51 13.14 4.16 -10.43
CA SER A 51 13.32 3.31 -9.24
C SER A 51 14.82 3.14 -8.93
N SER A 52 15.25 3.55 -7.73
CA SER A 52 16.61 3.35 -7.22
C SER A 52 16.60 2.58 -5.89
N LYS A 53 17.76 2.05 -5.47
CA LYS A 53 17.87 1.25 -4.23
C LYS A 53 17.83 2.07 -2.93
N LYS A 54 18.00 3.39 -2.99
CA LYS A 54 18.09 4.27 -1.81
C LYS A 54 17.09 5.39 -1.94
N ILE A 55 15.83 5.06 -1.68
CA ILE A 55 14.73 5.99 -1.80
C ILE A 55 14.26 6.40 -0.41
N SER A 56 14.26 7.71 -0.16
CA SER A 56 13.47 8.29 0.92
C SER A 56 12.07 8.59 0.37
N TYR A 57 11.13 7.70 0.64
CA TYR A 57 9.77 7.81 0.14
C TYR A 57 9.00 8.92 0.89
N SER A 58 8.21 9.68 0.15
CA SER A 58 7.13 10.48 0.73
C SER A 58 5.98 9.56 1.19
N PRO A 59 5.04 10.08 2.01
CA PRO A 59 3.85 9.34 2.39
C PRO A 59 3.11 8.77 1.19
N ILE A 60 2.51 7.59 1.36
CA ILE A 60 1.65 7.00 0.34
C ILE A 60 0.37 7.82 0.26
N GLU A 61 -0.03 8.15 -0.96
CA GLU A 61 -1.26 8.87 -1.26
C GLU A 61 -2.25 7.90 -1.92
N ILE A 62 -3.48 7.85 -1.40
CA ILE A 62 -4.57 7.05 -1.97
C ILE A 62 -5.73 7.99 -2.26
N TYR A 63 -6.13 8.04 -3.53
CA TYR A 63 -7.22 8.88 -4.01
C TYR A 63 -8.34 7.98 -4.55
N SER A 64 -9.58 8.26 -4.16
CA SER A 64 -10.76 7.69 -4.82
C SER A 64 -11.24 8.62 -5.93
N ASN A 65 -11.52 8.07 -7.10
CA ASN A 65 -12.26 8.73 -8.15
C ASN A 65 -13.54 7.93 -8.40
N ASP A 66 -14.69 8.51 -8.13
CA ASP A 66 -16.00 7.86 -8.22
C ASP A 66 -16.27 7.27 -9.62
N ALA A 67 -15.61 7.76 -10.67
CA ALA A 67 -15.75 7.28 -12.04
C ALA A 67 -14.71 6.22 -12.45
N SER A 68 -13.57 6.11 -11.76
CA SER A 68 -12.41 5.33 -12.23
C SER A 68 -11.70 4.52 -11.15
N GLY A 69 -12.34 4.31 -10.00
CA GLY A 69 -11.81 3.49 -8.90
C GLY A 69 -10.80 4.24 -8.03
N TYR A 70 -9.63 3.64 -7.78
CA TYR A 70 -8.62 4.20 -6.88
C TYR A 70 -7.29 4.45 -7.59
N ILE A 71 -6.58 5.48 -7.14
CA ILE A 71 -5.18 5.72 -7.50
C ILE A 71 -4.35 5.59 -6.23
N LEU A 72 -3.37 4.69 -6.24
CA LEU A 72 -2.32 4.64 -5.23
C LEU A 72 -1.05 5.24 -5.82
N LYS A 73 -0.46 6.20 -5.12
CA LYS A 73 0.75 6.89 -5.56
C LYS A 73 1.75 6.97 -4.41
N GLN A 74 3.02 6.76 -4.74
CA GLN A 74 4.11 7.06 -3.83
C GLN A 74 5.21 7.78 -4.62
N ILE A 75 5.68 8.90 -4.09
CA ILE A 75 6.72 9.73 -4.71
C ILE A 75 7.98 9.74 -3.87
N TRP A 76 9.09 10.06 -4.52
CA TRP A 76 10.35 10.37 -3.87
C TRP A 76 11.08 11.47 -4.65
N LYS A 77 12.27 11.86 -4.21
CA LYS A 77 13.01 13.02 -4.71
C LYS A 77 13.11 13.08 -6.24
N ASP A 78 13.31 11.95 -6.90
CA ASP A 78 13.58 11.86 -8.33
C ASP A 78 12.74 10.78 -9.05
N GLY A 79 11.71 10.24 -8.41
CA GLY A 79 10.88 9.18 -9.00
C GLY A 79 9.51 9.00 -8.36
N SER A 80 8.74 8.08 -8.91
CA SER A 80 7.39 7.77 -8.44
C SER A 80 6.91 6.39 -8.88
N ILE A 81 5.98 5.84 -8.11
CA ILE A 81 5.14 4.71 -8.52
C ILE A 81 3.68 5.13 -8.45
N ARG A 82 2.90 4.71 -9.45
CA ARG A 82 1.45 4.95 -9.54
C ARG A 82 0.75 3.68 -10.00
N PHE A 83 -0.33 3.33 -9.29
CA PHE A 83 -1.24 2.26 -9.67
C PHE A 83 -2.64 2.84 -9.90
N SER A 84 -3.27 2.49 -11.03
CA SER A 84 -4.71 2.68 -11.24
C SER A 84 -5.45 1.39 -10.91
N ILE A 85 -6.55 1.49 -10.17
CA ILE A 85 -7.26 0.34 -9.59
C ILE A 85 -8.74 0.45 -9.95
N ASP A 86 -9.27 -0.55 -10.64
CA ASP A 86 -10.57 -0.44 -11.33
C ASP A 86 -11.80 -0.28 -10.44
N SER A 87 -11.77 -0.79 -9.20
CA SER A 87 -13.01 -0.86 -8.40
C SER A 87 -12.81 -0.64 -6.91
N LYS A 88 -12.01 -1.48 -6.24
CA LYS A 88 -11.80 -1.38 -4.79
C LYS A 88 -10.54 -2.10 -4.34
N PHE A 89 -10.05 -1.68 -3.19
CA PHE A 89 -9.19 -2.49 -2.34
C PHE A 89 -10.05 -3.43 -1.48
N ILE A 90 -9.65 -4.68 -1.38
CA ILE A 90 -10.26 -5.67 -0.49
C ILE A 90 -9.22 -6.02 0.57
N PHE A 91 -9.49 -5.62 1.82
CA PHE A 91 -8.64 -5.95 2.96
C PHE A 91 -8.46 -7.46 3.11
N GLN A 92 -7.21 -7.91 3.22
CA GLN A 92 -6.86 -9.33 3.41
C GLN A 92 -6.31 -9.59 4.81
N GLY A 93 -5.51 -8.66 5.34
CA GLY A 93 -4.89 -8.87 6.64
C GLY A 93 -3.96 -7.73 7.07
N ILE A 94 -3.50 -7.85 8.31
CA ILE A 94 -2.45 -7.03 8.90
C ILE A 94 -1.40 -7.97 9.47
N THR A 95 -0.14 -7.63 9.23
CA THR A 95 1.02 -8.26 9.86
C THR A 95 1.86 -7.17 10.51
N THR A 96 2.50 -7.46 11.65
CA THR A 96 3.41 -6.52 12.33
C THR A 96 4.77 -7.17 12.57
N TYR A 97 5.82 -6.38 12.56
CA TYR A 97 7.19 -6.84 12.87
C TYR A 97 8.06 -5.66 13.37
N PHE A 98 9.27 -5.98 13.83
CA PHE A 98 10.32 -5.01 14.12
C PHE A 98 11.26 -4.86 12.93
N SER A 99 11.36 -3.66 12.38
CA SER A 99 12.32 -3.34 11.33
C SER A 99 13.75 -3.33 11.89
N GLU A 100 14.68 -3.99 11.19
CA GLU A 100 16.11 -4.00 11.49
C GLU A 100 16.79 -2.67 11.13
#